data_AF-A0A2Y9AUC9-F1
#
_entry.id   AF-A0A2Y9AUC9-F1
#
_cell.length_a   1.000
_cell.length_b   1.000
_cell.length_c   1.000
_cell.angle_alpha   90.00
_cell.angle_beta   90.00
_cell.angle_gamma   90.00
#
_symmetry.space_group_name_H-M   'P 1'
#
loop_
_entity.id
_entity.type
_entity.pdbx_description
1 polymer ?
#
loop_
_entity_poly.entity_id
_entity_poly.type
_entity_poly.pdbx_seq_one_letter_code
_entity_poly.pdbx_strand_id
1 'polypeptide(L)'
;MTVSDVPSPRRAPAILLSVALLAALGAGVWLLRPAPPQVLPAPGLDGPVDAAGLRGEGYGVTLAVLAAVYAAFAETEERAIYDGLAQVAAGDALEDLYLERAGALATGGLPDQVVHELSLTDGTWRMEGEVMTADVRWAVLGEVGHAEHTHIRGNAYAAELTIAPAEGAWRLTGFRLTDVDRTEAGTLTTLPGGDAGSSDG
;
A
#
# COMPACT_ATOMS: atom_id res chain seq x y z
N MET A 1 27.93 4.60 -91.78
CA MET A 1 28.91 4.33 -90.71
C MET A 1 28.45 5.13 -89.49
N THR A 2 27.67 4.49 -88.62
CA THR A 2 27.00 5.11 -87.46
C THR A 2 27.85 4.85 -86.22
N VAL A 3 28.28 5.91 -85.53
CA VAL A 3 28.87 5.81 -84.19
C VAL A 3 28.04 6.67 -83.24
N SER A 4 27.67 6.03 -82.14
CA SER A 4 26.67 6.43 -81.16
C SER A 4 27.14 7.58 -80.27
N ASP A 5 26.22 8.50 -79.99
CA ASP A 5 26.32 9.50 -78.93
C ASP A 5 26.04 8.83 -77.56
N VAL A 6 26.89 9.08 -76.57
CA VAL A 6 26.80 8.50 -75.22
C VAL A 6 26.23 9.55 -74.27
N PRO A 7 25.08 9.32 -73.61
CA PRO A 7 24.54 10.30 -72.67
C PRO A 7 25.31 10.30 -71.34
N SER A 8 25.64 11.50 -70.85
CA SER A 8 26.25 11.73 -69.54
C SER A 8 25.24 11.52 -68.39
N PRO A 9 25.65 10.94 -67.24
CA PRO A 9 24.75 10.78 -66.10
C PRO A 9 24.51 12.11 -65.38
N ARG A 10 23.23 12.50 -65.26
CA ARG A 10 22.80 13.63 -64.42
C ARG A 10 22.97 13.24 -62.94
N ARG A 11 23.81 13.97 -62.21
CA ARG A 11 23.94 13.85 -60.74
C ARG A 11 22.65 14.34 -60.08
N ALA A 12 21.99 13.48 -59.30
CA ALA A 12 20.84 13.86 -58.48
C ALA A 12 21.26 14.80 -57.32
N PRO A 13 20.38 15.72 -56.86
CA PRO A 13 20.71 16.68 -55.80
C PRO A 13 20.70 16.01 -54.42
N ALA A 14 21.87 15.98 -53.76
CA ALA A 14 22.09 15.35 -52.45
C ALA A 14 21.51 16.12 -51.22
N ILE A 15 20.72 17.18 -51.43
CA ILE A 15 20.33 18.11 -50.35
C ILE A 15 18.97 17.75 -49.72
N LEU A 16 18.12 16.95 -50.38
CA LEU A 16 16.80 16.58 -49.84
C LEU A 16 16.82 15.41 -48.82
N LEU A 17 17.89 14.61 -48.76
CA LEU A 17 17.99 13.48 -47.83
C LEU A 17 18.29 13.89 -46.38
N SER A 18 18.85 15.08 -46.16
CA SER A 18 19.33 15.53 -44.84
C SER A 18 18.20 15.91 -43.89
N VAL A 19 17.11 16.51 -44.41
CA VAL A 19 15.98 16.98 -43.57
C VAL A 19 15.06 15.82 -43.17
N ALA A 20 14.85 14.84 -44.05
CA ALA A 20 14.01 13.68 -43.77
C ALA A 20 14.61 12.76 -42.69
N LEU A 21 15.94 12.61 -42.66
CA LEU A 21 16.62 11.81 -41.63
C LEU A 21 16.57 12.47 -40.25
N LEU A 22 16.68 13.80 -40.17
CA LEU A 22 16.54 14.57 -38.93
C LEU A 22 15.11 14.55 -38.37
N ALA A 23 14.08 14.61 -39.24
CA ALA A 23 12.68 14.50 -38.83
C ALA A 23 12.34 13.08 -38.30
N ALA A 24 12.87 12.02 -38.93
CA ALA A 24 12.67 10.65 -38.47
C ALA A 24 13.40 10.35 -37.15
N LEU A 25 14.61 10.91 -36.96
CA LEU A 25 15.33 10.84 -35.67
C LEU A 25 14.60 11.65 -34.57
N GLY A 26 14.05 12.83 -34.89
CA GLY A 26 13.27 13.63 -33.95
C GLY A 26 11.97 12.96 -33.50
N ALA A 27 11.26 12.28 -34.41
CA ALA A 27 10.05 11.52 -34.09
C ALA A 27 10.35 10.25 -33.27
N GLY A 28 11.45 9.55 -33.59
CA GLY A 28 11.90 8.38 -32.82
C GLY A 28 12.33 8.74 -31.39
N VAL A 29 12.96 9.90 -31.19
CA VAL A 29 13.35 10.42 -29.87
C VAL A 29 12.13 10.89 -29.06
N TRP A 30 11.06 11.35 -29.70
CA TRP A 30 9.83 11.78 -29.02
C TRP A 30 9.00 10.59 -28.51
N LEU A 31 9.01 9.46 -29.23
CA LEU A 31 8.33 8.21 -28.82
C LEU A 31 9.07 7.43 -27.72
N LEU A 32 10.36 7.70 -27.51
CA LEU A 32 11.16 7.13 -26.42
C LEU A 32 11.12 7.97 -25.14
N ARG A 33 10.29 9.02 -25.08
CA ARG A 33 10.15 9.81 -23.85
C ARG A 33 9.47 8.93 -22.79
N PRO A 34 10.10 8.72 -21.62
CA PRO A 34 9.43 8.06 -20.52
C PRO A 34 8.15 8.84 -20.19
N ALA A 35 7.08 8.13 -19.89
CA ALA A 35 5.87 8.76 -19.38
C ALA A 35 6.26 9.63 -18.17
N PRO A 36 5.68 10.83 -18.02
CA PRO A 36 5.93 11.63 -16.84
C PRO A 36 5.54 10.81 -15.60
N PRO A 37 6.30 10.90 -14.50
CA PRO A 37 5.99 10.17 -13.28
C PRO A 37 4.60 10.54 -12.78
N GLN A 38 3.82 9.53 -12.38
CA GLN A 38 2.50 9.77 -11.80
C GLN A 38 2.64 10.42 -10.42
N VAL A 39 1.91 11.50 -10.19
CA VAL A 39 1.86 12.21 -8.91
C VAL A 39 0.46 12.00 -8.34
N LEU A 40 0.35 11.15 -7.32
CA LEU A 40 -0.93 10.65 -6.81
C LEU A 40 -1.03 10.86 -5.30
N PRO A 41 -2.23 11.07 -4.75
CA PRO A 41 -2.45 11.06 -3.30
C PRO A 41 -2.00 9.72 -2.70
N ALA A 42 -1.45 9.76 -1.49
CA ALA A 42 -1.07 8.58 -0.72
C ALA A 42 -1.65 8.66 0.70
N PRO A 43 -1.95 7.53 1.34
CA PRO A 43 -2.42 7.48 2.72
C PRO A 43 -1.49 8.23 3.68
N GLY A 44 -2.05 9.06 4.54
CA GLY A 44 -1.32 9.78 5.60
C GLY A 44 -0.51 11.00 5.14
N LEU A 45 -0.55 11.36 3.85
CA LEU A 45 0.18 12.53 3.33
C LEU A 45 -0.78 13.67 2.97
N ASP A 46 -0.35 14.91 3.22
CA ASP A 46 -1.14 16.13 2.94
C ASP A 46 -1.24 16.48 1.44
N GLY A 47 -0.38 15.87 0.61
CA GLY A 47 -0.29 16.17 -0.82
C GLY A 47 0.09 14.96 -1.66
N PRO A 48 -0.15 15.02 -2.98
CA PRO A 48 0.18 13.94 -3.87
C PRO A 48 1.69 13.83 -4.07
N VAL A 49 2.18 12.61 -4.22
CA VAL A 49 3.60 12.28 -4.36
C VAL A 49 3.82 11.40 -5.58
N ASP A 50 5.02 11.50 -6.16
CA ASP A 50 5.49 10.54 -7.15
C ASP A 50 6.13 9.31 -6.49
N ALA A 51 6.59 8.36 -7.29
CA ALA A 51 7.29 7.17 -6.84
C ALA A 51 8.51 7.45 -5.94
N ALA A 52 9.22 8.55 -6.18
CA ALA A 52 10.39 8.91 -5.39
C ALA A 52 9.99 9.51 -4.03
N GLY A 53 8.96 10.37 -4.02
CA GLY A 53 8.35 10.91 -2.81
C GLY A 53 7.73 9.82 -1.95
N LEU A 54 6.97 8.90 -2.56
CA LEU A 54 6.36 7.77 -1.87
C LEU A 54 7.41 6.93 -1.12
N ARG A 55 8.55 6.63 -1.76
CA ARG A 55 9.66 5.92 -1.10
C ARG A 55 10.21 6.70 0.09
N GLY A 56 10.36 8.02 -0.05
CA GLY A 56 10.81 8.90 1.03
C GLY A 56 9.87 8.90 2.23
N GLU A 57 8.57 8.77 1.96
CA GLU A 57 7.49 8.74 2.95
C GLU A 57 7.05 7.31 3.35
N GLY A 58 7.81 6.28 2.98
CA GLY A 58 7.41 4.88 3.10
C GLY A 58 6.93 4.50 4.51
N TYR A 59 7.63 4.97 5.55
CA TYR A 59 7.23 4.79 6.94
C TYR A 59 5.83 5.34 7.23
N GLY A 60 5.60 6.62 6.90
CA GLY A 60 4.35 7.31 7.19
C GLY A 60 3.18 6.70 6.42
N VAL A 61 3.38 6.41 5.13
CA VAL A 61 2.37 5.77 4.29
C VAL A 61 2.01 4.38 4.80
N THR A 62 3.01 3.57 5.15
CA THR A 62 2.78 2.22 5.71
C THR A 62 1.98 2.28 7.01
N LEU A 63 2.37 3.17 7.92
CA LEU A 63 1.68 3.32 9.20
C LEU A 63 0.22 3.78 8.99
N ALA A 64 0.00 4.71 8.06
CA ALA A 64 -1.34 5.19 7.72
C ALA A 64 -2.22 4.09 7.10
N VAL A 65 -1.67 3.28 6.20
CA VAL A 65 -2.36 2.11 5.63
C VAL A 65 -2.77 1.13 6.73
N LEU A 66 -1.81 0.73 7.59
CA LEU A 66 -2.09 -0.21 8.69
C LEU A 66 -3.15 0.36 9.64
N ALA A 67 -3.04 1.62 10.04
CA ALA A 67 -4.01 2.27 10.92
C ALA A 67 -5.43 2.27 10.32
N ALA A 68 -5.55 2.58 9.03
CA ALA A 68 -6.84 2.56 8.33
C ALA A 68 -7.44 1.15 8.23
N VAL A 69 -6.61 0.12 8.00
CA VAL A 69 -7.06 -1.28 8.02
C VAL A 69 -7.59 -1.66 9.40
N TYR A 70 -6.87 -1.35 10.48
CA TYR A 70 -7.33 -1.62 11.84
C TYR A 70 -8.60 -0.85 12.20
N ALA A 71 -8.73 0.40 11.74
CA ALA A 71 -9.94 1.19 11.92
C ALA A 71 -11.14 0.55 11.20
N ALA A 72 -10.98 0.13 9.94
CA ALA A 72 -12.02 -0.58 9.21
C ALA A 72 -12.38 -1.92 9.87
N PHE A 73 -11.41 -2.60 10.48
CA PHE A 73 -11.63 -3.82 11.25
C PHE A 73 -12.22 -3.54 12.65
N ALA A 74 -12.38 -2.30 13.08
CA ALA A 74 -13.17 -1.99 14.28
C ALA A 74 -14.67 -1.90 13.96
N GLU A 75 -15.04 -1.72 12.69
CA GLU A 75 -16.42 -1.59 12.25
C GLU A 75 -17.17 -2.93 12.27
N THR A 76 -18.48 -2.86 12.51
CA THR A 76 -19.39 -4.02 12.50
C THR A 76 -20.34 -4.01 11.31
N GLU A 77 -20.57 -2.85 10.70
CA GLU A 77 -21.41 -2.70 9.52
C GLU A 77 -20.62 -3.02 8.25
N GLU A 78 -21.11 -3.97 7.45
CA GLU A 78 -20.46 -4.45 6.21
C GLU A 78 -20.01 -3.31 5.28
N ARG A 79 -20.88 -2.33 5.10
CA ARG A 79 -20.59 -1.15 4.27
C ARG A 79 -19.47 -0.29 4.85
N ALA A 80 -19.45 -0.07 6.16
CA ALA A 80 -18.41 0.74 6.81
C ALA A 80 -17.04 0.05 6.72
N ILE A 81 -17.02 -1.28 6.87
CA ILE A 81 -15.83 -2.11 6.67
C ILE A 81 -15.30 -1.95 5.25
N TYR A 82 -16.15 -2.16 4.23
CA TYR A 82 -15.74 -2.06 2.83
C TYR A 82 -15.28 -0.64 2.48
N ASP A 83 -16.08 0.39 2.82
CA ASP A 83 -15.78 1.78 2.49
C ASP A 83 -14.47 2.24 3.19
N GLY A 84 -14.19 1.76 4.40
CA GLY A 84 -12.94 2.04 5.12
C GLY A 84 -11.72 1.37 4.47
N LEU A 85 -11.81 0.08 4.14
CA LEU A 85 -10.73 -0.63 3.44
C LEU A 85 -10.47 -0.04 2.06
N ALA A 86 -11.53 0.31 1.32
CA ALA A 86 -11.47 0.92 0.00
C ALA A 86 -10.93 2.37 0.00
N GLN A 87 -10.54 2.94 1.15
CA GLN A 87 -9.76 4.18 1.19
C GLN A 87 -8.25 3.93 1.03
N VAL A 88 -7.77 2.75 1.40
CA VAL A 88 -6.33 2.45 1.46
C VAL A 88 -5.91 1.22 0.67
N ALA A 89 -6.84 0.32 0.33
CA ALA A 89 -6.60 -0.88 -0.44
C ALA A 89 -7.36 -0.86 -1.78
N ALA A 90 -6.91 -1.69 -2.73
CA ALA A 90 -7.58 -1.96 -3.99
C ALA A 90 -7.20 -3.35 -4.53
N GLY A 91 -8.00 -3.84 -5.48
CA GLY A 91 -7.77 -5.15 -6.13
C GLY A 91 -7.78 -6.29 -5.12
N ASP A 92 -6.87 -7.24 -5.32
CA ASP A 92 -6.77 -8.47 -4.52
C ASP A 92 -6.62 -8.18 -3.01
N ALA A 93 -5.82 -7.17 -2.63
CA ALA A 93 -5.69 -6.80 -1.22
C ALA A 93 -6.99 -6.33 -0.58
N LEU A 94 -7.83 -5.58 -1.31
CA LEU A 94 -9.13 -5.15 -0.80
C LEU A 94 -10.07 -6.33 -0.63
N GLU A 95 -10.11 -7.23 -1.61
CA GLU A 95 -10.93 -8.44 -1.57
C GLU A 95 -10.51 -9.35 -0.40
N ASP A 96 -9.23 -9.63 -0.26
CA ASP A 96 -8.70 -10.50 0.79
C ASP A 96 -8.99 -9.95 2.20
N LEU A 97 -8.69 -8.67 2.45
CA LEU A 97 -8.95 -8.02 3.73
C LEU A 97 -10.45 -8.00 4.06
N TYR A 98 -11.29 -7.74 3.06
CA TYR A 98 -12.73 -7.72 3.22
C TYR A 98 -13.28 -9.11 3.57
N LEU A 99 -12.88 -10.14 2.82
CA LEU A 99 -13.33 -11.52 3.05
C LEU A 99 -12.85 -12.06 4.41
N GLU A 100 -11.63 -11.73 4.84
CA GLU A 100 -11.13 -12.09 6.16
C GLU A 100 -12.04 -11.51 7.26
N ARG A 101 -12.34 -10.21 7.18
CA ARG A 101 -13.19 -9.54 8.17
C ARG A 101 -14.64 -10.02 8.14
N ALA A 102 -15.23 -10.11 6.95
CA ALA A 102 -16.62 -10.55 6.78
C ALA A 102 -16.81 -12.01 7.24
N GLY A 103 -15.85 -12.89 6.93
CA GLY A 103 -15.85 -14.28 7.37
C GLY A 103 -15.83 -14.40 8.89
N ALA A 104 -15.01 -13.61 9.56
CA ALA A 104 -14.92 -13.61 11.02
C ALA A 104 -16.23 -13.16 11.71
N LEU A 105 -16.92 -12.15 11.16
CA LEU A 105 -18.24 -11.75 11.66
C LEU A 105 -19.29 -12.86 11.47
N ALA A 106 -19.28 -13.54 10.32
CA ALA A 106 -20.23 -14.62 10.02
C ALA A 106 -20.08 -15.85 10.93
N THR A 107 -18.89 -16.11 11.46
CA THR A 107 -18.61 -17.30 12.30
C THR A 107 -18.96 -17.19 13.78
N GLY A 108 -19.57 -16.08 14.25
CA GLY A 108 -20.04 -15.97 15.63
C GLY A 108 -19.75 -14.64 16.33
N GLY A 109 -19.43 -13.59 15.57
CA GLY A 109 -19.06 -12.29 16.12
C GLY A 109 -17.60 -12.22 16.56
N LEU A 110 -17.02 -11.03 16.46
CA LEU A 110 -15.69 -10.76 16.99
C LEU A 110 -15.84 -10.21 18.41
N PRO A 111 -14.93 -10.56 19.33
CA PRO A 111 -14.93 -9.94 20.65
C PRO A 111 -14.78 -8.43 20.51
N ASP A 112 -15.27 -7.68 21.50
CA ASP A 112 -15.02 -6.24 21.55
C ASP A 112 -13.50 -6.05 21.59
N GLN A 113 -12.99 -5.37 20.56
CA GLN A 113 -11.56 -5.16 20.35
C GLN A 113 -11.30 -3.67 20.17
N VAL A 114 -10.40 -3.13 20.99
CA VAL A 114 -9.97 -1.73 20.90
C VAL A 114 -8.47 -1.73 20.67
N VAL A 115 -8.02 -1.16 19.56
CA VAL A 115 -6.60 -0.90 19.33
C VAL A 115 -6.23 0.38 20.05
N HIS A 116 -5.28 0.29 21.00
CA HIS A 116 -4.76 1.45 21.72
C HIS A 116 -3.49 1.99 21.07
N GLU A 117 -2.65 1.10 20.57
CA GLU A 117 -1.36 1.46 19.99
C GLU A 117 -1.06 0.59 18.77
N LEU A 118 -0.56 1.25 17.73
CA LEU A 118 0.01 0.64 16.55
C LEU A 118 1.41 1.24 16.38
N SER A 119 2.43 0.39 16.40
CA SER A 119 3.83 0.82 16.33
C SER A 119 4.57 0.03 15.26
N LEU A 120 5.13 0.74 14.27
CA LEU A 120 6.00 0.15 13.26
C LEU A 120 7.40 0.03 13.85
N THR A 121 7.87 -1.21 14.07
CA THR A 121 9.11 -1.51 14.79
C THR A 121 10.30 -1.70 13.86
N ASP A 122 10.06 -2.15 12.63
CA ASP A 122 11.07 -2.27 11.58
C ASP A 122 10.44 -2.12 10.20
N GLY A 123 11.24 -1.70 9.21
CA GLY A 123 10.73 -1.48 7.86
C GLY A 123 11.82 -1.20 6.82
N THR A 124 11.67 -1.79 5.64
CA THR A 124 12.45 -1.43 4.46
C THR A 124 11.52 -1.21 3.26
N TRP A 125 11.78 -0.14 2.49
CA TRP A 125 10.95 0.26 1.35
C TRP A 125 11.77 0.30 0.08
N ARG A 126 11.33 -0.43 -0.94
CA ARG A 126 11.98 -0.50 -2.25
C ARG A 126 11.00 -0.11 -3.34
N MET A 127 11.49 0.60 -4.34
CA MET A 127 10.71 0.99 -5.52
C MET A 127 11.18 0.21 -6.74
N GLU A 128 10.23 -0.38 -7.46
CA GLU A 128 10.41 -0.99 -8.77
C GLU A 128 9.41 -0.36 -9.73
N GLY A 129 9.83 0.68 -10.45
CA GLY A 129 8.93 1.50 -11.27
C GLY A 129 7.90 2.22 -10.39
N GLU A 130 6.61 1.95 -10.62
CA GLU A 130 5.49 2.47 -9.84
C GLU A 130 4.99 1.46 -8.80
N VAL A 131 5.83 0.55 -8.33
CA VAL A 131 5.47 -0.39 -7.26
C VAL A 131 6.42 -0.20 -6.09
N MET A 132 5.85 0.03 -4.91
CA MET A 132 6.58 0.02 -3.65
C MET A 132 6.37 -1.31 -2.94
N THR A 133 7.46 -2.00 -2.63
CA THR A 133 7.46 -3.14 -1.73
C THR A 133 7.97 -2.70 -0.37
N ALA A 134 7.19 -2.98 0.67
CA ALA A 134 7.54 -2.69 2.07
C ALA A 134 7.65 -3.99 2.88
N ASP A 135 8.87 -4.35 3.28
CA ASP A 135 9.09 -5.43 4.25
C ASP A 135 9.06 -4.82 5.65
N VAL A 136 8.04 -5.13 6.44
CA VAL A 136 7.76 -4.40 7.69
C VAL A 136 7.47 -5.33 8.86
N ARG A 137 7.80 -4.85 10.06
CA ARG A 137 7.37 -5.43 11.34
C ARG A 137 6.61 -4.38 12.13
N TRP A 138 5.49 -4.77 12.73
CA TRP A 138 4.72 -3.89 13.60
C TRP A 138 4.18 -4.64 14.81
N ALA A 139 3.97 -3.89 15.89
CA ALA A 139 3.27 -4.35 17.07
C ALA A 139 1.93 -3.61 17.20
N VAL A 140 0.93 -4.33 17.68
CA VAL A 140 -0.38 -3.79 18.05
C VAL A 140 -0.62 -4.10 19.50
N LEU A 141 -0.99 -3.10 20.29
CA LEU A 141 -1.48 -3.26 21.65
C LEU A 141 -2.96 -2.93 21.66
N GLY A 142 -3.78 -3.86 22.17
CA GLY A 142 -5.22 -3.65 22.26
C GLY A 142 -5.84 -4.33 23.46
N GLU A 143 -7.09 -3.99 23.70
CA GLU A 143 -7.97 -4.68 24.64
C GLU A 143 -8.84 -5.66 23.88
N VAL A 144 -8.99 -6.87 24.41
CA VAL A 144 -9.93 -7.89 23.91
C VAL A 144 -10.72 -8.40 25.11
N GLY A 145 -12.05 -8.38 25.02
CA GLY A 145 -12.89 -8.80 26.14
C GLY A 145 -14.31 -9.16 25.79
N HIS A 146 -15.01 -9.66 26.81
CA HIS A 146 -16.47 -9.78 26.89
C HIS A 146 -16.92 -9.01 28.13
N ALA A 147 -18.23 -8.73 28.26
CA ALA A 147 -18.81 -7.87 29.32
C ALA A 147 -18.39 -8.18 30.78
N GLU A 148 -17.79 -9.35 31.02
CA GLU A 148 -17.34 -9.81 32.33
C GLU A 148 -15.81 -9.70 32.53
N HIS A 149 -14.99 -9.70 31.46
CA HIS A 149 -13.52 -9.60 31.55
C HIS A 149 -12.87 -8.94 30.31
N THR A 150 -12.01 -7.93 30.54
CA THR A 150 -11.15 -7.29 29.53
C THR A 150 -9.69 -7.73 29.73
N HIS A 151 -9.03 -8.17 28.66
CA HIS A 151 -7.61 -8.51 28.65
C HIS A 151 -6.86 -7.53 27.74
N ILE A 152 -5.76 -6.96 28.25
CA ILE A 152 -4.79 -6.29 27.38
C ILE A 152 -3.94 -7.36 26.71
N ARG A 153 -3.91 -7.33 25.38
CA ARG A 153 -3.12 -8.23 24.55
C ARG A 153 -2.39 -7.41 23.51
N GLY A 154 -1.11 -7.66 23.37
CA GLY A 154 -0.41 -7.24 22.17
C GLY A 154 -0.04 -8.40 21.26
N ASN A 155 0.09 -8.07 19.98
CA ASN A 155 0.56 -8.97 18.93
C ASN A 155 1.64 -8.27 18.12
N ALA A 156 2.65 -9.01 17.69
CA ALA A 156 3.63 -8.57 16.72
C ALA A 156 3.44 -9.31 15.39
N TYR A 157 3.68 -8.61 14.30
CA TYR A 157 3.46 -9.09 12.95
C TYR A 157 4.66 -8.74 12.08
N ALA A 158 4.88 -9.53 11.04
CA ALA A 158 5.71 -9.17 9.91
C ALA A 158 4.98 -9.44 8.60
N ALA A 159 5.18 -8.57 7.61
CA ALA A 159 4.61 -8.75 6.28
C ALA A 159 5.46 -8.09 5.20
N GLU A 160 5.29 -8.58 3.98
CA GLU A 160 5.62 -7.88 2.75
C GLU A 160 4.34 -7.21 2.24
N LEU A 161 4.36 -5.88 2.08
CA LEU A 161 3.23 -5.09 1.54
C LEU A 161 3.59 -4.57 0.16
N THR A 162 2.62 -4.55 -0.75
CA THR A 162 2.75 -4.01 -2.10
C THR A 162 1.83 -2.81 -2.25
N ILE A 163 2.41 -1.65 -2.53
CA ILE A 163 1.68 -0.40 -2.76
C ILE A 163 1.94 0.07 -4.21
N ALA A 164 0.86 0.32 -4.95
CA ALA A 164 0.92 0.71 -6.36
C ALA A 164 -0.22 1.69 -6.72
N PRO A 165 -0.15 2.37 -7.88
CA PRO A 165 -1.24 3.17 -8.40
C PRO A 165 -2.47 2.29 -8.65
N ALA A 166 -3.56 2.63 -7.99
CA ALA A 166 -4.87 2.08 -8.27
C ALA A 166 -5.93 3.16 -8.08
N GLU A 167 -6.83 3.27 -9.05
CA GLU A 167 -7.96 4.21 -8.99
C GLU A 167 -7.55 5.67 -8.75
N GLY A 168 -6.39 6.08 -9.27
CA GLY A 168 -5.88 7.45 -9.14
C GLY A 168 -5.24 7.78 -7.78
N ALA A 169 -4.92 6.79 -6.95
CA ALA A 169 -4.21 6.95 -5.69
C ALA A 169 -3.15 5.86 -5.50
N TRP A 170 -2.17 6.09 -4.62
CA TRP A 170 -1.32 5.02 -4.10
C TRP A 170 -2.12 4.19 -3.11
N ARG A 171 -2.23 2.88 -3.35
CA ARG A 171 -3.04 1.97 -2.52
C ARG A 171 -2.29 0.67 -2.25
N LEU A 172 -2.62 0.02 -1.14
CA LEU A 172 -2.25 -1.36 -0.89
C LEU A 172 -2.93 -2.25 -1.95
N THR A 173 -2.14 -2.90 -2.80
CA THR A 173 -2.63 -3.79 -3.86
C THR A 173 -2.31 -5.26 -3.61
N GLY A 174 -1.42 -5.53 -2.66
CA GLY A 174 -1.10 -6.89 -2.22
C GLY A 174 -0.42 -6.90 -0.86
N PHE A 175 -0.51 -8.01 -0.15
CA PHE A 175 0.22 -8.23 1.09
C PHE A 175 0.49 -9.71 1.32
N ARG A 176 1.50 -10.02 2.12
CA ARG A 176 1.85 -11.37 2.55
C ARG A 176 2.34 -11.32 3.99
N LEU A 177 1.53 -11.79 4.93
CA LEU A 177 1.97 -12.01 6.31
C LEU A 177 3.07 -13.08 6.32
N THR A 178 4.20 -12.75 6.92
CA THR A 178 5.38 -13.62 7.02
C THR A 178 5.61 -14.13 8.44
N ASP A 179 5.09 -13.42 9.45
CA ASP A 179 5.22 -13.80 10.86
C ASP A 179 4.04 -13.25 11.68
N VAL A 180 3.62 -14.01 12.69
CA VAL A 180 2.56 -13.62 13.64
C VAL A 180 2.96 -14.14 15.03
N ASP A 181 3.39 -13.24 15.90
CA ASP A 181 3.67 -13.53 17.30
C ASP A 181 2.56 -12.95 18.19
N ARG A 182 1.89 -13.83 18.94
CA ARG A 182 0.80 -13.45 19.86
C ARG A 182 1.20 -13.55 21.34
N THR A 183 2.49 -13.66 21.61
CA THR A 183 3.08 -13.90 22.93
C THR A 183 3.98 -12.75 23.41
N GLU A 184 4.52 -11.94 22.50
CA GLU A 184 5.60 -11.00 22.82
C GLU A 184 5.14 -9.66 23.43
N ALA A 185 3.91 -9.21 23.14
CA ALA A 185 3.43 -7.93 23.65
C ALA A 185 2.53 -8.12 24.88
N GLY A 186 3.21 -8.22 26.03
CA GLY A 186 2.73 -8.12 27.42
C GLY A 186 1.25 -8.43 27.73
N THR A 187 0.99 -9.48 28.50
CA THR A 187 -0.31 -9.74 29.12
C THR A 187 -0.41 -9.01 30.45
N LEU A 188 -1.27 -7.99 30.54
CA LEU A 188 -1.70 -7.41 31.83
C LEU A 188 -3.12 -7.89 32.13
N THR A 189 -3.26 -8.74 33.14
CA THR A 189 -4.56 -9.18 33.68
C THR A 189 -4.98 -8.22 34.78
N THR A 190 -6.06 -7.47 34.57
CA THR A 190 -6.70 -6.71 35.66
C THR A 190 -7.42 -7.71 36.56
N LEU A 191 -6.97 -7.86 37.81
CA LEU A 191 -7.66 -8.72 38.79
C LEU A 191 -9.03 -8.13 39.15
N PRO A 192 -10.07 -8.96 39.39
CA PRO A 192 -11.37 -8.47 39.85
C PRO A 192 -11.22 -7.72 41.16
N GLY A 193 -12.01 -6.65 41.32
CA GLY A 193 -12.00 -5.74 42.45
C GLY A 193 -11.84 -6.46 43.79
N GLY A 194 -10.86 -6.02 44.56
CA GLY A 194 -10.73 -6.44 45.95
C GLY A 194 -11.99 -6.01 46.69
N ASP A 195 -12.83 -6.98 47.03
CA ASP A 195 -13.89 -6.83 48.01
C ASP A 195 -13.26 -6.36 49.32
N ALA A 196 -13.30 -5.05 49.55
CA ALA A 196 -13.12 -4.47 50.86
C ALA A 196 -14.36 -4.85 51.68
N GLY A 197 -14.32 -6.06 52.25
CA GLY A 197 -15.26 -6.51 53.25
C GLY A 197 -15.26 -5.54 54.42
N SER A 198 -16.30 -4.71 54.48
CA SER A 198 -16.70 -3.92 55.62
C SER A 198 -16.96 -4.87 56.79
N SER A 199 -16.02 -4.95 57.74
CA SER A 199 -16.28 -5.48 59.07
C SER A 199 -16.90 -4.37 59.90
N ASP A 200 -18.22 -4.39 60.05
CA ASP A 200 -18.97 -3.58 61.00
C ASP A 200 -19.58 -4.51 62.06
N GLY A 201 -19.39 -4.17 63.33
CA GLY A 201 -20.17 -4.65 64.50
C GLY A 201 -19.83 -6.01 65.09
#